data_AF-A0AAU4JXW8-F1
#
_entry.id   AF-A0AAU4JXW8-F1
#
_cell.length_a   1.000
_cell.length_b   1.000
_cell.length_c   1.000
_cell.angle_alpha   90.00
_cell.angle_beta   90.00
_cell.angle_gamma   90.00
#
_symmetry.space_group_name_H-M   'P 1'
#
loop_
_entity.id
_entity.type
_entity.pdbx_description
1 polymer ?
#
loop_
_entity_poly.entity_id
_entity_poly.type
_entity_poly.pdbx_seq_one_letter_code
_entity_poly.pdbx_strand_id
1 'polypeptide(L)'
;MYLPTVRTATATWLAGTAAALVVQGVFPEKFAETTAWGVNAGWQREIAIWNLGTLVAGGAIVAGDSDPIRAQLRGLTVLSALFGTNHAVAALRSGRPGNIAWAVINGAGVVSSLAALSRRETPAR
;
A
#
# COMPACT_ATOMS: atom_id res chain seq x y z
N MET A 1 -30.87 17.46 0.40
CA MET A 1 -29.93 16.50 -0.24
C MET A 1 -28.52 16.89 0.19
N TYR A 2 -27.80 16.03 0.90
CA TYR A 2 -26.42 16.31 1.29
C TYR A 2 -25.48 15.94 0.14
N LEU A 3 -24.64 16.88 -0.30
CA LEU A 3 -23.57 16.62 -1.26
C LEU A 3 -22.24 16.61 -0.48
N PRO A 4 -21.47 15.51 -0.53
CA PRO A 4 -20.20 15.45 0.17
C PRO A 4 -19.21 16.44 -0.44
N THR A 5 -18.42 17.07 0.42
CA THR A 5 -17.20 17.79 -0.02
C THR A 5 -16.15 16.79 -0.50
N VAL A 6 -15.17 17.25 -1.27
CA VAL A 6 -14.00 16.43 -1.68
C VAL A 6 -13.33 15.80 -0.46
N ARG A 7 -13.09 16.59 0.60
CA ARG A 7 -12.45 16.11 1.83
C ARG A 7 -13.25 14.98 2.50
N THR A 8 -14.55 15.17 2.65
CA THR A 8 -15.42 14.16 3.27
C THR A 8 -15.53 12.90 2.41
N ALA A 9 -15.58 13.05 1.07
CA ALA A 9 -15.57 11.91 0.16
C ALA A 9 -14.25 11.12 0.28
N THR A 10 -13.10 11.80 0.28
CA THR A 10 -11.79 11.17 0.46
C THR A 10 -11.69 10.44 1.80
N ALA A 11 -12.13 11.05 2.90
CA ALA A 11 -12.11 10.42 4.21
C ALA A 11 -12.96 9.14 4.26
N THR A 12 -14.15 9.16 3.66
CA THR A 12 -15.01 7.97 3.53
C THR A 12 -14.32 6.85 2.73
N TRP A 13 -13.68 7.20 1.61
CA TRP A 13 -12.94 6.22 0.81
C TRP A 13 -11.76 5.62 1.59
N LEU A 14 -10.97 6.44 2.29
CA LEU A 14 -9.88 5.95 3.13
C LEU A 14 -10.39 5.05 4.26
N ALA A 15 -11.53 5.37 4.87
CA ALA A 15 -12.15 4.48 5.86
C ALA A 15 -12.54 3.12 5.25
N GLY A 16 -13.13 3.11 4.05
CA GLY A 16 -13.42 1.89 3.31
C GLY A 16 -12.16 1.09 2.95
N THR A 17 -11.10 1.76 2.52
CA THR A 17 -9.79 1.15 2.25
C THR A 17 -9.18 0.52 3.50
N ALA A 18 -9.29 1.18 4.66
CA ALA A 18 -8.85 0.63 5.95
C ALA A 18 -9.67 -0.59 6.36
N ALA A 19 -11.00 -0.55 6.18
CA ALA A 19 -11.83 -1.71 6.43
C ALA A 19 -11.44 -2.89 5.53
N ALA A 20 -11.24 -2.66 4.22
CA ALA A 20 -10.82 -3.69 3.28
C ALA A 20 -9.42 -4.26 3.60
N LEU A 21 -8.47 -3.41 4.01
CA LEU A 21 -7.17 -3.84 4.54
C LEU A 21 -7.32 -4.83 5.69
N VAL A 22 -8.12 -4.47 6.70
CA VAL A 22 -8.29 -5.31 7.91
C VAL A 22 -9.04 -6.59 7.57
N VAL A 23 -10.18 -6.48 6.88
CA VAL A 23 -11.04 -7.62 6.56
C VAL A 23 -10.29 -8.64 5.70
N GLN A 24 -9.60 -8.22 4.64
CA GLN A 24 -8.89 -9.17 3.77
C GLN A 24 -7.50 -9.55 4.27
N GLY A 25 -6.83 -8.68 5.03
CA GLY A 25 -5.49 -8.96 5.57
C GLY A 25 -5.50 -9.79 6.84
N VAL A 26 -6.51 -9.64 7.70
CA VAL A 26 -6.59 -10.30 9.01
C VAL A 26 -7.67 -11.39 9.05
N PHE A 27 -8.78 -11.21 8.30
CA PHE A 27 -9.91 -12.14 8.26
C PHE A 27 -10.23 -12.66 6.85
N PRO A 28 -9.24 -13.08 6.04
CA PRO A 28 -9.45 -13.46 4.64
C PRO A 28 -10.48 -14.58 4.44
N GLU A 29 -10.50 -15.59 5.31
CA GLU A 29 -11.42 -16.72 5.22
C GLU A 29 -12.86 -16.29 5.49
N LYS A 30 -13.09 -15.52 6.56
CA LYS A 30 -14.41 -14.95 6.89
C LYS A 30 -14.92 -14.04 5.79
N PHE A 31 -14.05 -13.23 5.18
CA PHE A 31 -14.42 -12.43 4.02
C PHE A 31 -14.86 -13.32 2.86
N ALA A 32 -14.06 -14.32 2.53
CA ALA A 32 -14.34 -15.25 1.45
C ALA A 32 -15.69 -15.96 1.59
N GLU A 33 -16.06 -16.40 2.80
CA GLU A 33 -17.35 -17.04 3.11
C GLU A 33 -18.57 -16.18 2.71
N THR A 34 -18.41 -14.85 2.71
CA THR A 34 -19.49 -13.91 2.40
C THR A 34 -19.52 -13.46 0.94
N THR A 35 -18.60 -13.94 0.10
CA THR A 35 -18.46 -13.50 -1.29
C THR A 35 -18.48 -14.68 -2.25
N ALA A 36 -18.89 -14.45 -3.50
CA ALA A 36 -18.87 -15.49 -4.53
C ALA A 36 -17.45 -15.91 -4.97
N TRP A 37 -16.40 -15.28 -4.45
CA TRP A 37 -15.04 -15.38 -5.00
C TRP A 37 -14.20 -16.43 -4.26
N GLY A 38 -14.69 -16.92 -3.11
CA GLY A 38 -14.03 -17.93 -2.29
C GLY A 38 -12.69 -17.46 -1.71
N VAL A 39 -11.97 -18.41 -1.11
CA VAL A 39 -10.67 -18.14 -0.47
C VAL A 39 -9.60 -18.05 -1.55
N ASN A 40 -8.97 -16.88 -1.65
CA ASN A 40 -7.77 -16.69 -2.45
C ASN A 40 -6.74 -15.88 -1.65
N ALA A 41 -5.92 -16.61 -0.89
CA ALA A 41 -4.93 -16.02 0.00
C ALA A 41 -3.90 -15.14 -0.73
N GLY A 42 -3.63 -15.40 -2.02
CA GLY A 42 -2.75 -14.56 -2.83
C GLY A 42 -3.36 -13.19 -3.06
N TRP A 43 -4.54 -13.19 -3.68
CA TRP A 43 -5.29 -11.98 -4.00
C TRP A 43 -5.63 -11.15 -2.76
N GLN A 44 -6.13 -11.77 -1.69
CA GLN A 44 -6.50 -11.06 -0.45
C GLN A 44 -5.29 -10.39 0.22
N ARG A 45 -4.12 -11.03 0.19
CA ARG A 45 -2.86 -10.44 0.66
C ARG A 45 -2.44 -9.26 -0.20
N GLU A 46 -2.57 -9.35 -1.52
CA GLU A 46 -2.26 -8.23 -2.41
C GLU A 46 -3.20 -7.04 -2.17
N ILE A 47 -4.50 -7.28 -1.95
CA ILE A 47 -5.46 -6.22 -1.56
C ILE A 47 -5.01 -5.54 -0.26
N ALA A 48 -4.60 -6.31 0.75
CA ALA A 48 -4.08 -5.74 1.99
C ALA A 48 -2.83 -4.86 1.74
N ILE A 49 -1.87 -5.36 0.95
CA ILE A 49 -0.65 -4.59 0.62
C ILE A 49 -0.99 -3.28 -0.10
N TRP A 50 -1.82 -3.34 -1.15
CA TRP A 50 -2.29 -2.18 -1.91
C TRP A 50 -3.00 -1.16 -1.01
N ASN A 51 -3.92 -1.62 -0.16
CA ASN A 51 -4.69 -0.73 0.71
C ASN A 51 -3.79 -0.02 1.73
N LEU A 52 -2.80 -0.70 2.31
CA LEU A 52 -1.90 -0.06 3.27
C LEU A 52 -1.06 1.06 2.63
N GLY A 53 -0.53 0.85 1.42
CA GLY A 53 0.17 1.91 0.69
C GLY A 53 -0.72 3.10 0.37
N THR A 54 -1.95 2.85 -0.07
CA THR A 54 -2.96 3.89 -0.34
C THR A 54 -3.29 4.68 0.93
N LEU A 55 -3.43 4.02 2.08
CA LEU A 55 -3.68 4.70 3.36
C LEU A 55 -2.53 5.57 3.81
N VAL A 56 -1.29 5.14 3.59
CA VAL A 56 -0.10 5.94 3.92
C VAL A 56 -0.04 7.19 3.05
N ALA A 57 -0.26 7.07 1.74
CA ALA A 57 -0.30 8.22 0.84
C ALA A 57 -1.46 9.17 1.15
N GLY A 58 -2.69 8.63 1.19
CA GLY A 58 -3.90 9.41 1.45
C GLY A 58 -3.91 10.04 2.84
N GLY A 59 -3.43 9.33 3.85
CA GLY A 59 -3.29 9.82 5.23
C GLY A 59 -2.34 11.01 5.32
N ALA A 60 -1.19 10.95 4.62
CA ALA A 60 -0.26 12.07 4.56
C ALA A 60 -0.90 13.32 3.90
N ILE A 61 -1.61 13.14 2.79
CA ILE A 61 -2.32 14.24 2.12
C ILE A 61 -3.39 14.84 3.05
N VAL A 62 -4.19 14.01 3.71
CA VAL A 62 -5.27 14.49 4.61
C VAL A 62 -4.70 15.19 5.85
N ALA A 63 -3.56 14.74 6.35
CA ALA A 63 -2.83 15.34 7.47
C ALA A 63 -2.18 16.70 7.11
N GLY A 64 -2.29 17.15 5.86
CA GLY A 64 -1.82 18.47 5.42
C GLY A 64 -0.39 18.48 4.90
N ASP A 65 0.13 17.34 4.44
CA ASP A 65 1.40 17.33 3.72
C ASP A 65 1.26 18.15 2.43
N SER A 66 2.04 19.24 2.33
CA SER A 66 1.91 20.22 1.26
C SER A 66 2.40 19.71 -0.09
N ASP A 67 3.18 18.62 -0.09
CA ASP A 67 3.68 17.98 -1.29
C ASP A 67 2.98 16.62 -1.53
N PRO A 68 2.03 16.55 -2.47
CA PRO A 68 1.34 15.30 -2.81
C PRO A 68 2.27 14.27 -3.45
N ILE A 69 3.38 14.67 -4.08
CA ILE A 69 4.37 13.75 -4.66
C ILE A 69 5.10 13.02 -3.54
N ARG A 70 5.55 13.72 -2.51
CA ARG A 70 6.17 13.10 -1.33
C ARG A 70 5.22 12.20 -0.58
N ALA A 71 3.97 12.62 -0.40
CA ALA A 71 2.94 11.80 0.22
C ALA A 71 2.74 10.49 -0.58
N GLN A 72 2.60 10.58 -1.90
CA GLN A 72 2.49 9.40 -2.77
C GLN A 72 3.73 8.51 -2.70
N LEU A 73 4.93 9.09 -2.67
CA LEU A 73 6.19 8.35 -2.57
C LEU A 73 6.29 7.56 -1.27
N ARG A 74 5.78 8.09 -0.14
CA ARG A 74 5.70 7.33 1.12
C ARG A 74 4.80 6.09 0.98
N GLY A 75 3.62 6.25 0.36
CA GLY A 75 2.73 5.12 0.08
C GLY A 75 3.38 4.06 -0.82
N LEU A 76 4.02 4.49 -1.89
CA LEU A 76 4.78 3.61 -2.80
C LEU A 76 5.95 2.91 -2.12
N THR A 77 6.62 3.58 -1.16
CA THR A 77 7.71 3.00 -0.37
C THR A 77 7.20 1.83 0.47
N VAL A 78 6.09 2.03 1.18
CA VAL A 78 5.46 0.97 2.00
C VAL A 78 4.97 -0.19 1.13
N LEU A 79 4.32 0.13 0.00
CA LEU A 79 3.92 -0.85 -0.99
C LEU A 79 5.09 -1.71 -1.48
N SER A 80 6.18 -1.05 -1.91
CA SER A 80 7.37 -1.73 -2.42
C SER A 80 8.02 -2.60 -1.35
N ALA A 81 8.10 -2.12 -0.10
CA ALA A 81 8.67 -2.91 0.99
C ALA A 81 7.88 -4.20 1.24
N LEU A 82 6.55 -4.12 1.23
CA LEU A 82 5.68 -5.27 1.47
C LEU A 82 5.66 -6.25 0.28
N PHE A 83 5.59 -5.75 -0.96
CA PHE A 83 5.72 -6.60 -2.14
C PHE A 83 7.09 -7.27 -2.22
N GLY A 84 8.16 -6.52 -1.95
CA GLY A 84 9.52 -7.05 -1.91
C GLY A 84 9.65 -8.19 -0.90
N THR A 85 9.09 -8.01 0.29
CA THR A 85 9.08 -9.04 1.34
C THR A 85 8.22 -10.24 0.94
N ASN A 86 7.03 -10.02 0.38
CA ASN A 86 6.15 -11.08 -0.11
C ASN A 86 6.84 -11.95 -1.17
N HIS A 87 7.52 -11.31 -2.14
CA HIS A 87 8.30 -12.00 -3.15
C HIS A 87 9.53 -12.69 -2.56
N ALA A 88 10.25 -12.08 -1.63
CA ALA A 88 11.40 -12.69 -0.97
C ALA A 88 11.00 -13.97 -0.22
N VAL A 89 9.91 -13.93 0.56
CA VAL A 89 9.37 -15.11 1.25
C VAL A 89 8.96 -16.19 0.25
N ALA A 90 8.31 -15.82 -0.86
CA ALA A 90 7.94 -16.77 -1.90
C ALA A 90 9.16 -17.37 -2.62
N ALA A 91 10.23 -16.59 -2.81
CA ALA A 91 11.50 -17.05 -3.37
C ALA A 91 12.15 -18.09 -2.47
N LEU A 92 12.24 -17.81 -1.15
CA LEU A 92 12.80 -18.73 -0.16
C LEU A 92 12.08 -20.08 -0.14
N ARG A 93 10.77 -20.09 -0.42
CA ARG A 93 9.96 -21.31 -0.40
C ARG A 93 9.99 -22.08 -1.72
N SER A 94 10.06 -21.39 -2.85
CA SER A 94 9.82 -21.99 -4.17
C SER A 94 11.04 -22.03 -5.08
N GLY A 95 12.10 -21.27 -4.78
CA GLY A 95 13.27 -21.10 -5.66
C GLY A 95 12.95 -20.45 -7.02
N ARG A 96 11.72 -19.96 -7.24
CA ARG A 96 11.30 -19.44 -8.56
C ARG A 96 12.02 -18.11 -8.86
N PRO A 97 12.68 -17.99 -10.02
CA PRO A 97 13.50 -16.82 -10.35
C PRO A 97 12.69 -15.52 -10.42
N GLY A 98 11.42 -15.59 -10.83
CA GLY A 98 10.54 -14.42 -10.83
C GLY A 98 10.37 -13.79 -9.45
N ASN A 99 10.27 -14.61 -8.39
CA ASN A 99 10.16 -14.09 -7.02
C ASN A 99 11.46 -13.41 -6.56
N ILE A 100 12.62 -13.89 -7.01
CA ILE A 100 13.90 -13.23 -6.71
C ILE A 100 13.96 -11.88 -7.41
N ALA A 101 13.64 -11.83 -8.72
CA ALA A 101 13.67 -10.61 -9.50
C ALA A 101 12.75 -9.53 -8.91
N TRP A 102 11.51 -9.88 -8.59
CA TRP A 102 10.56 -8.92 -8.03
C TRP A 102 10.89 -8.51 -6.59
N ALA A 103 11.52 -9.37 -5.79
CA ALA A 103 12.05 -8.97 -4.48
C ALA A 103 13.15 -7.90 -4.63
N VAL A 104 14.08 -8.09 -5.56
CA VAL A 104 15.18 -7.15 -5.83
C VAL A 104 14.66 -5.82 -6.37
N ILE A 105 13.76 -5.84 -7.35
CA ILE A 105 13.20 -4.61 -7.96
C ILE A 105 12.48 -3.77 -6.90
N ASN A 106 11.64 -4.41 -6.08
CA ASN A 106 10.95 -3.72 -4.99
C ASN A 106 11.93 -3.19 -3.93
N GLY A 107 12.96 -3.96 -3.57
CA GLY A 107 14.00 -3.52 -2.64
C GLY A 107 14.76 -2.29 -3.15
N ALA A 108 15.11 -2.26 -4.45
CA ALA A 108 15.73 -1.10 -5.08
C ALA A 108 14.80 0.13 -5.05
N GLY A 109 13.51 -0.06 -5.30
CA GLY A 109 12.49 0.99 -5.17
C GLY A 109 12.41 1.57 -3.75
N VAL A 110 12.48 0.73 -2.72
CA VAL A 110 12.53 1.18 -1.31
C VAL A 110 13.78 2.01 -1.05
N VAL A 111 14.96 1.52 -1.43
CA VAL A 111 16.24 2.25 -1.22
C VAL A 111 16.20 3.61 -1.92
N SER A 112 15.76 3.65 -3.17
CA SER A 112 15.62 4.89 -3.94
C SER A 112 14.65 5.87 -3.27
N SER A 113 13.49 5.38 -2.83
CA SER A 113 12.47 6.22 -2.20
C SER A 113 12.93 6.78 -0.86
N LEU A 114 13.59 5.97 -0.02
CA LEU A 114 14.15 6.43 1.26
C LEU A 114 15.24 7.48 1.04
N ALA A 115 16.11 7.30 0.05
CA ALA A 115 17.15 8.27 -0.29
C ALA A 115 16.56 9.61 -0.81
N ALA A 116 15.44 9.56 -1.53
CA ALA A 116 14.74 10.77 -1.98
C ALA A 116 14.02 11.46 -0.80
N LEU A 117 13.30 10.70 0.03
CA LEU A 117 12.55 11.23 1.17
C LEU A 117 13.47 11.79 2.28
N SER A 118 14.69 11.27 2.44
CA SER A 118 15.67 11.75 3.42
C SER A 118 16.32 13.09 3.04
N ARG A 119 16.24 13.51 1.77
CA ARG A 119 16.74 14.83 1.35
C ARG A 119 15.78 15.89 1.88
N ARG A 120 16.31 16.83 2.67
CA ARG A 120 15.59 18.06 3.02
C ARG A 120 15.45 18.89 1.75
N GLU A 121 14.23 19.28 1.42
CA GLU A 121 14.02 20.31 0.42
C GLU A 121 14.48 21.63 1.00
N THR A 122 15.44 22.27 0.33
CA THR A 122 15.75 23.67 0.58
C THR A 122 14.53 24.47 0.14
N PRO A 123 13.89 25.27 1.01
CA PRO A 123 12.78 26.11 0.58
C PRO A 123 13.21 26.95 -0.62
N ALA A 124 12.41 26.95 -1.68
CA ALA A 124 12.58 27.93 -2.76
C ALA A 124 12.48 29.33 -2.12
N ARG A 125 13.52 30.14 -2.34
CA ARG A 125 13.54 31.55 -1.91
C ARG A 125 12.55 32.37 -2.72
#